data_AF-A0A535KPN0-F1
#
_entry.id   AF-A0A535KPN0-F1
#
_cell.length_a   1.000
_cell.length_b   1.000
_cell.length_c   1.000
_cell.angle_alpha   90.00
_cell.angle_beta   90.00
_cell.angle_gamma   90.00
#
_symmetry.space_group_name_H-M   'P 1'
#
loop_
_entity.id
_entity.type
_entity.pdbx_description
1 polymer ?
#
loop_
_entity_poly.entity_id
_entity_poly.type
_entity_poly.pdbx_seq_one_letter_code
_entity_poly.pdbx_strand_id
1 'polypeptide(L)'
;MRSLERRSMYSIFHPLDPDERLPRELILEGKRHRMIGLRFMELLGFIYLPALVLGVIVMASIGIKPLVAFGLVGLLFVGLFVYVIAGRYR
;
A
#
# COMPACT_ATOMS: atom_id res chain seq x y z
N MET A 1 16.19 42.21 17.29
CA MET A 1 16.26 40.89 16.64
C MET A 1 17.21 40.03 17.44
N ARG A 2 16.68 39.17 18.31
CA ARG A 2 17.47 38.32 19.22
C ARG A 2 17.66 36.97 18.53
N SER A 3 18.90 36.58 18.36
CA SER A 3 19.33 35.38 17.64
C SER A 3 18.55 34.14 18.11
N LEU A 4 17.94 33.43 17.17
CA LEU A 4 17.60 32.02 17.34
C LEU A 4 18.91 31.29 17.68
N GLU A 5 19.10 30.97 18.96
CA GLU A 5 20.24 30.22 19.45
C GLU A 5 20.25 28.85 18.77
N ARG A 6 21.22 28.68 17.86
CA ARG A 6 21.50 27.50 17.03
C ARG A 6 21.57 26.17 17.82
N ARG A 7 21.63 26.21 19.15
CA ARG A 7 21.72 25.04 20.03
C ARG A 7 20.37 24.35 20.27
N SER A 8 19.24 25.07 20.24
CA SER A 8 17.91 24.44 20.43
C SER A 8 17.37 23.78 19.17
N MET A 9 17.88 24.17 17.99
CA MET A 9 17.43 23.61 16.71
C MET A 9 17.79 22.12 16.58
N TYR A 10 18.92 21.68 17.15
CA TYR A 10 19.37 20.28 17.11
C TYR A 10 18.71 19.39 18.18
N SER A 11 18.10 19.96 19.23
CA SER A 11 17.33 19.17 20.20
C SER A 11 15.90 18.89 19.71
N ILE A 12 15.37 19.72 18.80
CA ILE A 12 14.05 19.49 18.18
C ILE A 12 14.09 18.32 17.20
N PHE A 13 15.24 18.07 16.55
CA PHE A 13 15.43 16.99 15.59
C PHE A 13 16.34 15.86 16.11
N HIS A 14 16.35 15.61 17.42
CA HIS A 14 17.01 14.41 17.95
C HIS A 14 16.27 13.17 17.41
N PRO A 15 16.98 12.12 16.95
CA PRO A 15 16.33 10.86 16.57
C PRO A 15 15.46 10.40 17.74
N LEU A 16 14.19 10.06 17.46
CA LEU A 16 13.25 9.65 18.49
C LEU A 16 13.82 8.47 19.27
N ASP A 17 13.98 8.67 20.58
CA ASP A 17 14.44 7.65 21.50
C ASP A 17 13.35 6.55 21.58
N PRO A 18 13.64 5.28 21.24
CA PRO A 18 12.62 4.23 21.15
C PRO A 18 11.91 3.93 22.47
N ASP A 19 12.51 4.30 23.60
CA ASP A 19 11.94 4.12 24.95
C ASP A 19 11.11 5.33 25.41
N GLU A 20 11.13 6.44 24.68
CA GLU A 20 10.39 7.64 25.03
C GLU A 20 8.96 7.59 24.48
N ARG A 21 7.99 7.99 25.30
CA ARG A 21 6.57 7.89 24.93
C ARG A 21 6.26 8.85 23.77
N LEU A 22 6.02 8.28 22.60
CA LEU A 22 5.71 9.01 21.37
C LEU A 22 4.64 10.11 21.56
N PRO A 23 4.91 11.35 21.10
CA PRO A 23 3.90 12.40 20.96
C PRO A 23 2.64 11.90 20.25
N ARG A 24 1.47 12.37 20.69
CA ARG A 24 0.16 11.92 20.17
C ARG A 24 0.04 12.11 18.65
N GLU A 25 0.69 13.13 18.12
CA GLU A 25 0.72 13.48 16.70
C GLU A 25 1.37 12.37 15.86
N LEU A 26 2.52 11.86 16.29
CA LEU A 26 3.24 10.77 15.62
C LEU A 26 2.49 9.44 15.70
N ILE A 27 1.79 9.20 16.80
CA ILE A 27 0.91 8.01 16.95
C ILE A 27 -0.26 8.08 15.96
N LEU A 28 -0.87 9.25 15.80
CA LEU A 28 -1.98 9.46 14.87
C LEU A 28 -1.53 9.34 13.42
N GLU A 29 -0.34 9.86 13.10
CA GLU A 29 0.25 9.77 11.77
C GLU A 29 0.58 8.32 11.37
N GLY A 30 1.16 7.54 12.27
CA GLY A 30 1.40 6.11 12.06
C GLY A 30 0.11 5.30 11.88
N LYS A 31 -0.93 5.59 12.68
CA LYS A 31 -2.26 4.97 12.53
C LYS A 31 -2.91 5.32 11.19
N ARG A 32 -2.79 6.58 10.75
CA ARG A 32 -3.33 7.04 9.46
C ARG A 32 -2.66 6.34 8.29
N HIS A 33 -1.33 6.23 8.29
CA HIS A 33 -0.59 5.50 7.25
C HIS A 33 -1.03 4.03 7.16
N ARG A 34 -1.18 3.36 8.31
CA ARG A 34 -1.66 1.98 8.36
C ARG A 34 -3.09 1.82 7.84
N MET A 35 -3.99 2.75 8.18
CA MET A 35 -5.37 2.74 7.66
C MET A 35 -5.44 2.99 6.15
N ILE A 36 -4.58 3.86 5.61
CA ILE A 36 -4.50 4.09 4.16
C ILE A 36 -4.03 2.81 3.45
N GLY A 37 -3.02 2.12 3.98
CA GLY A 37 -2.54 0.85 3.44
C GLY A 37 -3.64 -0.23 3.40
N LEU A 38 -4.40 -0.39 4.50
CA LEU A 38 -5.51 -1.34 4.58
C LEU A 38 -6.63 -1.01 3.57
N ARG A 39 -7.04 0.26 3.49
CA ARG A 39 -8.07 0.70 2.54
C ARG A 39 -7.65 0.48 1.09
N PHE A 40 -6.38 0.72 0.77
CA PHE A 40 -5.88 0.50 -0.58
C PHE A 40 -5.90 -0.99 -0.95
N MET A 41 -5.57 -1.87 -0.01
CA MET A 41 -5.67 -3.33 -0.22
C MET A 41 -7.12 -3.79 -0.41
N GLU A 42 -8.06 -3.27 0.38
CA GLU A 42 -9.51 -3.55 0.21
C GLU A 42 -10.02 -3.08 -1.15
N LEU A 43 -9.63 -1.88 -1.58
CA LEU A 43 -10.00 -1.32 -2.88
C LEU A 43 -9.42 -2.14 -4.04
N LEU A 44 -8.16 -2.58 -3.93
CA LEU A 44 -7.52 -3.46 -4.90
C LEU A 44 -8.31 -4.77 -5.05
N GLY A 45 -8.70 -5.41 -3.94
CA GLY A 45 -9.53 -6.62 -3.98
C GLY A 45 -10.89 -6.39 -4.65
N PHE A 46 -11.54 -5.25 -4.35
CA PHE A 46 -12.83 -4.89 -4.94
C PHE A 46 -12.73 -4.60 -6.45
N ILE A 47 -11.71 -3.88 -6.89
CA ILE A 47 -11.49 -3.53 -8.31
C ILE A 47 -10.98 -4.74 -9.11
N TYR A 48 -10.31 -5.68 -8.46
CA TYR A 48 -9.71 -6.82 -9.13
C TYR A 48 -10.74 -7.69 -9.86
N LEU A 49 -11.84 -8.06 -9.20
CA LEU A 49 -12.91 -8.88 -9.81
C LEU A 49 -13.53 -8.25 -11.06
N PRO A 50 -14.03 -7.00 -11.06
CA PRO A 50 -14.59 -6.38 -12.25
C PRO A 50 -13.54 -6.17 -13.36
N ALA A 51 -12.29 -5.83 -13.00
CA ALA A 51 -11.20 -5.72 -13.98
C ALA A 51 -10.90 -7.08 -14.64
N LEU A 52 -10.92 -8.16 -13.87
CA LEU A 52 -10.72 -9.52 -14.37
C LEU A 52 -11.83 -9.93 -15.33
N VAL A 53 -13.09 -9.72 -14.95
CA VAL A 53 -14.24 -10.02 -15.80
C VAL A 53 -14.14 -9.26 -17.13
N LEU A 54 -13.83 -7.96 -17.09
CA LEU A 54 -13.61 -7.15 -18.30
C LEU A 54 -12.45 -7.67 -19.14
N GLY A 55 -11.32 -8.03 -18.53
CA GLY A 55 -10.18 -8.59 -19.23
C GLY A 55 -10.52 -9.88 -19.96
N VAL A 56 -11.26 -10.79 -19.32
CA VAL A 56 -11.72 -12.04 -19.94
C VAL A 56 -12.67 -11.76 -21.11
N ILE A 57 -13.63 -10.84 -20.96
CA ILE A 57 -14.56 -10.44 -22.02
C ILE A 57 -13.80 -9.88 -23.22
N VAL A 58 -12.84 -8.99 -23.00
CA VAL A 58 -12.02 -8.40 -24.06
C VAL A 58 -11.20 -9.47 -24.77
N MET A 59 -10.51 -10.34 -24.02
CA MET A 59 -9.73 -11.44 -24.60
C MET A 59 -10.62 -12.40 -25.41
N ALA A 60 -11.82 -12.72 -24.91
CA ALA A 60 -12.78 -13.54 -25.64
C ALA A 60 -13.25 -12.86 -26.94
N SER A 61 -13.48 -11.54 -26.92
CA SER A 61 -13.92 -10.78 -28.10
C SER A 61 -12.91 -10.75 -29.24
N ILE A 62 -11.61 -10.86 -28.93
CA ILE A 62 -10.54 -10.93 -29.93
C ILE A 62 -10.14 -12.38 -30.28
N GLY A 63 -10.93 -13.36 -29.85
CA GLY A 63 -10.74 -14.77 -30.19
C GLY A 63 -9.58 -15.46 -29.48
N ILE A 64 -9.09 -14.92 -28.36
CA ILE A 64 -8.08 -15.62 -27.56
C ILE A 64 -8.68 -16.89 -26.96
N LYS A 65 -7.91 -17.98 -27.04
CA LYS A 65 -8.30 -19.27 -26.47
C LYS A 65 -8.58 -19.11 -24.97
N PRO A 66 -9.72 -19.60 -24.46
CA PRO A 66 -10.07 -19.47 -23.04
C PRO A 66 -8.98 -19.95 -22.10
N LEU A 67 -8.28 -21.03 -22.44
CA LEU A 67 -7.17 -21.56 -21.65
C LEU A 67 -6.05 -20.53 -21.44
N VAL A 68 -5.71 -19.78 -22.49
CA VAL A 68 -4.67 -18.73 -22.41
C VAL A 68 -5.17 -17.56 -21.58
N ALA A 69 -6.43 -17.15 -21.76
CA ALA A 69 -7.04 -16.08 -20.98
C ALA A 69 -7.07 -16.40 -19.48
N PHE A 70 -7.52 -17.61 -19.11
CA PHE A 70 -7.52 -18.07 -17.72
C PHE A 70 -6.10 -18.21 -17.15
N GLY A 71 -5.14 -18.69 -17.95
CA GLY A 71 -3.73 -18.77 -17.54
C GLY A 71 -3.14 -17.39 -17.22
N LEU A 72 -3.37 -16.41 -18.10
CA LEU A 72 -2.88 -15.04 -17.92
C LEU A 72 -3.52 -14.38 -16.69
N VAL A 73 -4.84 -14.53 -16.53
CA VAL A 73 -5.60 -14.02 -15.38
C VAL A 73 -5.13 -14.65 -14.08
N GLY A 74 -4.95 -15.98 -14.06
CA GLY A 74 -4.45 -16.68 -12.89
C GLY A 74 -3.04 -16.23 -12.50
N LEU A 75 -2.17 -15.99 -13.48
CA LEU A 75 -0.83 -15.46 -13.23
C LEU A 75 -0.88 -14.06 -12.60
N LEU A 76 -1.75 -13.18 -13.12
CA LEU A 76 -1.97 -11.84 -12.54
C LEU A 76 -2.54 -11.92 -11.12
N PHE A 77 -3.44 -12.88 -10.86
CA PHE A 77 -3.96 -13.11 -9.51
C PHE A 77 -2.86 -13.47 -8.54
N VAL A 78 -2.01 -14.43 -8.89
CA VAL A 78 -0.89 -14.88 -8.06
C VAL A 78 0.08 -13.72 -7.79
N GLY A 79 0.40 -12.92 -8.81
CA GLY A 79 1.25 -11.74 -8.66
C GLY A 79 0.67 -10.73 -7.67
N LEU A 80 -0.62 -10.41 -7.81
CA LEU A 80 -1.33 -9.52 -6.88
C LEU A 80 -1.39 -10.10 -5.46
N PHE A 81 -1.66 -11.40 -5.33
CA PHE A 81 -1.71 -12.11 -4.06
C PHE A 81 -0.37 -12.07 -3.32
N VAL A 82 0.73 -12.37 -4.03
CA VAL A 82 2.10 -12.27 -3.49
C VAL A 82 2.42 -10.83 -3.08
N TYR A 83 2.04 -9.85 -3.89
CA TYR A 83 2.24 -8.43 -3.56
C TYR A 83 1.50 -8.01 -2.29
N VAL A 84 0.23 -8.41 -2.14
CA VAL A 84 -0.57 -8.11 -0.95
C VAL A 84 0.02 -8.77 0.30
N ILE A 85 0.44 -10.04 0.19
CA ILE A 85 1.11 -10.74 1.30
C ILE A 85 2.42 -10.06 1.66
N ALA A 86 3.28 -9.77 0.69
CA ALA A 86 4.57 -9.12 0.94
C ALA A 86 4.41 -7.72 1.55
N GLY A 87 3.40 -6.97 1.12
CA GLY A 87 3.05 -5.66 1.69
C GLY A 87 2.52 -5.71 3.12
N ARG A 88 2.06 -6.87 3.60
CA ARG A 88 1.62 -7.07 4.99
C ARG A 88 2.78 -7.25 5.97
N TYR A 89 3.95 -7.64 5.48
CA TYR A 89 5.15 -7.90 6.28
C TYR A 89 6.17 -6.76 6.27
N ARG A 90 5.87 -5.64 5.59
CA ARG A 90 6.63 -4.38 5.66
C ARG A 90 5.92 -3.38 6.56
#